data_AF-A0A2L0EXH5-F1
#
_entry.id   AF-A0A2L0EXH5-F1
#
_cell.length_a   1.000
_cell.length_b   1.000
_cell.length_c   1.000
_cell.angle_alpha   90.00
_cell.angle_beta   90.00
_cell.angle_gamma   90.00
#
_symmetry.space_group_name_H-M   'P 1'
#
loop_
_entity.id
_entity.type
_entity.pdbx_description
1 polymer ?
#
loop_
_entity_poly.entity_id
_entity_poly.type
_entity_poly.pdbx_seq_one_letter_code
_entity_poly.pdbx_strand_id
1 'polypeptide(L)'
;MASVFDVLDEVRKRPGMYLGGDESQRIAQLQNLEQLLHGYSLALRCHGIQEPVADFAREFGAYLWETRGWSASCGPVAAIREAAKSDGEAWELFWGLADEFRATVASR
;
A
#
# COMPACT_ATOMS: atom_id res chain seq x y z
N MET A 1 18.45 -4.28 -4.47
CA MET A 1 17.67 -3.83 -5.64
C MET A 1 16.52 -3.00 -5.10
N ALA A 2 16.29 -1.79 -5.62
CA ALA A 2 15.15 -0.99 -5.21
C ALA A 2 13.84 -1.68 -5.64
N SER A 3 12.84 -1.63 -4.78
CA SER A 3 11.52 -2.24 -4.94
C SER A 3 10.44 -1.29 -4.41
N VAL A 4 9.17 -1.58 -4.71
CA VAL A 4 8.04 -0.87 -4.11
C VAL A 4 8.11 -0.81 -2.58
N PHE A 5 8.67 -1.83 -1.92
CA PHE A 5 8.78 -1.83 -0.46
C PHE A 5 9.81 -0.83 0.07
N ASP A 6 10.85 -0.52 -0.71
CA ASP A 6 11.81 0.54 -0.33
C ASP A 6 11.14 1.92 -0.42
N VAL A 7 10.24 2.11 -1.40
CA VAL A 7 9.39 3.31 -1.49
C VAL A 7 8.48 3.40 -0.26
N LEU A 8 7.82 2.31 0.11
CA LEU A 8 6.98 2.23 1.30
C LEU A 8 7.76 2.55 2.59
N ASP A 9 8.98 2.04 2.73
CA ASP A 9 9.85 2.32 3.88
C ASP A 9 10.18 3.83 3.97
N GLU A 10 10.47 4.49 2.85
CA GLU A 10 10.73 5.93 2.82
C GLU A 10 9.50 6.78 3.13
N VAL A 11 8.34 6.40 2.59
CA VAL A 11 7.07 7.05 2.89
C VAL A 11 6.72 6.91 4.38
N ARG A 12 6.85 5.71 4.96
CA ARG A 12 6.56 5.47 6.37
C ARG A 12 7.43 6.29 7.31
N LYS A 13 8.71 6.50 6.97
CA LYS A 13 9.64 7.35 7.75
C LYS A 13 9.24 8.83 7.75
N ARG A 14 8.70 9.34 6.63
CA ARG A 14 8.46 10.78 6.43
C ARG A 14 7.14 11.02 5.69
N PRO A 15 5.97 10.60 6.22
CA PRO A 15 4.72 10.58 5.47
C PRO A 15 4.32 11.96 4.96
N GLY A 16 4.51 13.03 5.75
CA GLY A 16 4.20 14.40 5.32
C GLY A 16 5.02 14.89 4.12
N MET A 17 6.24 14.39 3.91
CA MET A 17 7.08 14.75 2.76
C MET A 17 6.54 14.16 1.44
N TYR A 18 5.97 12.96 1.49
CA TYR A 18 5.55 12.22 0.30
C TYR A 18 4.05 12.34 0.04
N LEU A 19 3.23 12.37 1.09
CA LEU A 19 1.77 12.28 1.01
C LEU A 19 1.08 13.61 1.36
N GLY A 20 1.83 14.58 1.90
CA GLY A 20 1.27 15.81 2.45
C GLY A 20 0.43 15.56 3.72
N GLY A 21 -0.19 16.63 4.24
CA GLY A 21 -1.11 16.55 5.38
C GLY A 21 -0.43 16.22 6.73
N ASP A 22 -1.24 16.26 7.78
CA ASP A 22 -0.86 15.87 9.14
C ASP A 22 -1.63 14.60 9.60
N GLU A 23 -1.46 14.23 10.87
CA GLU A 23 -2.08 13.02 11.42
C GLU A 23 -3.61 13.05 11.43
N SER A 24 -4.25 14.23 11.38
CA SER A 24 -5.70 14.32 11.30
C SER A 24 -6.26 13.89 9.94
N GLN A 25 -5.38 13.71 8.94
CA GLN A 25 -5.71 13.40 7.55
C GLN A 25 -5.21 12.02 7.12
N ARG A 26 -5.07 11.06 8.04
CA ARG A 26 -4.52 9.72 7.76
C ARG A 26 -5.16 9.01 6.58
N ILE A 27 -6.50 9.07 6.47
CA ILE A 27 -7.16 8.38 5.36
C ILE A 27 -6.85 9.02 4.00
N ALA A 28 -6.76 10.36 3.94
CA ALA A 28 -6.37 11.07 2.73
C ALA A 28 -4.90 10.77 2.38
N GLN A 29 -4.02 10.65 3.39
CA GLN A 29 -2.64 10.21 3.19
C GLN A 29 -2.58 8.80 2.58
N LEU A 30 -3.37 7.84 3.07
CA LEU A 30 -3.43 6.49 2.48
C LEU A 30 -3.95 6.51 1.04
N GLN A 31 -4.96 7.32 0.74
CA GLN A 31 -5.47 7.47 -0.64
C GLN A 31 -4.40 8.07 -1.57
N ASN A 32 -3.67 9.08 -1.11
CA ASN A 32 -2.53 9.65 -1.84
C ASN A 32 -1.43 8.61 -2.06
N LEU A 33 -1.17 7.75 -1.07
CA LEU A 33 -0.21 6.66 -1.18
C LEU A 33 -0.65 5.63 -2.23
N GLU A 34 -1.92 5.21 -2.23
CA GLU A 34 -2.46 4.30 -3.23
C GLU A 34 -2.33 4.87 -4.65
N GLN A 35 -2.60 6.17 -4.82
CA GLN A 35 -2.39 6.86 -6.10
C GLN A 35 -0.92 6.89 -6.51
N LEU A 36 0.00 7.16 -5.57
CA LEU A 36 1.44 7.12 -5.81
C LEU A 36 1.91 5.72 -6.24
N LEU A 37 1.40 4.67 -5.60
CA LEU A 37 1.72 3.28 -5.94
C LEU A 37 1.19 2.88 -7.31
N HIS A 38 0.01 3.36 -7.71
CA HIS A 38 -0.47 3.19 -9.09
C HIS A 38 0.46 3.87 -10.11
N GLY A 39 0.92 5.09 -9.82
CA GLY A 39 1.90 5.79 -10.65
C GLY A 39 3.23 5.04 -10.75
N TYR A 40 3.70 4.50 -9.63
CA TYR A 40 4.91 3.67 -9.57
C TYR A 40 4.78 2.42 -10.46
N SER A 41 3.70 1.65 -10.31
CA SER A 41 3.43 0.47 -11.13
C SER A 41 3.30 0.80 -12.62
N LEU A 42 2.70 1.94 -12.97
CA LEU A 42 2.66 2.40 -14.36
C LEU A 42 4.07 2.69 -14.89
N ALA A 43 4.91 3.38 -14.12
CA ALA A 43 6.28 3.68 -14.51
C ALA A 43 7.10 2.41 -14.75
N LEU A 44 7.01 1.41 -13.86
CA LEU A 44 7.67 0.12 -14.05
C LEU A 44 7.28 -0.53 -15.38
N ARG A 45 5.97 -0.59 -15.68
CA ARG A 45 5.48 -1.16 -16.94
C ARG A 45 5.96 -0.39 -18.16
N CYS A 46 5.87 0.93 -18.15
CA CYS A 46 6.29 1.77 -19.27
C CYS A 46 7.80 1.66 -19.55
N HIS A 47 8.62 1.43 -18.51
CA HIS A 47 10.07 1.28 -18.64
C HIS A 47 10.54 -0.18 -18.73
N GLY A 48 9.63 -1.16 -18.71
CA GLY A 48 9.96 -2.58 -18.78
C GLY A 48 10.78 -3.10 -17.58
N ILE A 49 10.74 -2.41 -16.44
CA ILE A 49 11.48 -2.79 -15.24
C ILE A 49 10.75 -3.96 -14.56
N GLN A 50 11.50 -5.00 -14.21
CA GLN A 50 10.99 -6.15 -13.47
C GLN A 50 11.41 -6.04 -12.00
N GLU A 51 10.44 -6.17 -11.11
CA GLU A 51 10.66 -6.29 -9.67
C GLU A 51 9.70 -7.33 -9.08
N PRO A 52 9.93 -7.83 -7.84
CA PRO A 52 9.11 -8.89 -7.26
C PRO A 52 7.61 -8.57 -7.19
N VAL A 53 7.23 -7.30 -7.03
CA VAL A 53 5.83 -6.84 -6.97
C VAL A 53 5.65 -5.67 -7.93
N ALA A 54 5.34 -5.96 -9.19
CA ALA A 54 5.21 -4.92 -10.21
C ALA A 54 3.89 -4.12 -10.09
N ASP A 55 2.85 -4.73 -9.53
CA ASP A 55 1.53 -4.11 -9.36
C ASP A 55 1.05 -4.26 -7.92
N PHE A 56 1.56 -3.39 -7.04
CA PHE A 56 1.33 -3.48 -5.60
C PHE A 56 -0.15 -3.47 -5.26
N ALA A 57 -0.94 -2.54 -5.80
CA ALA A 57 -2.36 -2.42 -5.44
C ALA A 57 -3.15 -3.70 -5.79
N ARG A 58 -2.88 -4.29 -6.97
CA ARG A 58 -3.53 -5.53 -7.40
C ARG A 58 -3.09 -6.73 -6.57
N GLU A 59 -1.79 -6.91 -6.37
CA GLU A 59 -1.26 -8.06 -5.64
C GLU A 59 -1.57 -7.99 -4.15
N PHE A 60 -1.50 -6.79 -3.56
CA PHE A 60 -1.90 -6.56 -2.18
C PHE A 60 -3.41 -6.76 -2.01
N GLY A 61 -4.23 -6.29 -2.96
CA GLY A 61 -5.67 -6.55 -2.96
C GLY A 61 -6.01 -8.05 -3.02
N ALA A 62 -5.28 -8.83 -3.83
CA ALA A 62 -5.41 -10.28 -3.86
C ALA A 62 -5.02 -10.92 -2.52
N TYR A 63 -3.92 -10.46 -1.91
CA TYR A 63 -3.51 -10.89 -0.57
C TYR A 63 -4.58 -10.59 0.51
N LEU A 64 -5.21 -9.41 0.48
CA LEU A 64 -6.28 -9.06 1.42
C LEU A 64 -7.51 -9.97 1.24
N TRP A 65 -7.86 -10.28 0.00
CA TRP A 65 -8.92 -11.24 -0.29
C TRP A 65 -8.58 -12.65 0.24
N GLU A 66 -7.39 -13.15 -0.07
CA GLU A 66 -6.96 -14.50 0.31
C GLU A 66 -6.85 -14.69 1.82
N THR A 67 -6.35 -13.67 2.54
CA THR A 67 -6.03 -13.82 3.96
C THR A 67 -7.08 -13.28 4.91
N ARG A 68 -7.96 -12.37 4.45
CA ARG A 68 -9.00 -11.75 5.29
C ARG A 68 -10.40 -11.85 4.68
N GLY A 69 -10.54 -12.25 3.41
CA GLY A 69 -11.81 -12.23 2.68
C GLY A 69 -12.28 -10.82 2.32
N TRP A 70 -11.41 -9.81 2.37
CA TRP A 70 -11.78 -8.42 2.11
C TRP A 70 -11.75 -8.12 0.62
N SER A 71 -12.86 -7.59 0.09
CA SER A 71 -12.92 -7.15 -1.30
C SER A 71 -12.12 -5.86 -1.47
N ALA A 72 -11.12 -5.89 -2.34
CA ALA A 72 -10.33 -4.72 -2.74
C ALA A 72 -10.81 -4.11 -4.07
N SER A 73 -12.07 -4.33 -4.46
CA SER A 73 -12.63 -3.84 -5.73
C SER A 73 -12.62 -2.31 -5.84
N CYS A 74 -12.71 -1.62 -4.69
CA CYS A 74 -12.60 -0.16 -4.57
C CYS A 74 -11.19 0.30 -4.16
N GLY A 75 -10.18 -0.58 -4.27
CA GLY A 75 -8.82 -0.35 -3.81
C GLY A 75 -8.54 -0.95 -2.42
N PRO A 76 -7.32 -1.43 -2.15
CA PRO A 76 -6.89 -1.87 -0.83
C PRO A 76 -7.16 -0.87 0.30
N VAL A 77 -7.00 0.44 0.06
CA VAL A 77 -7.21 1.45 1.11
C VAL A 77 -8.67 1.52 1.53
N ALA A 78 -9.60 1.41 0.58
CA ALA A 78 -11.03 1.38 0.88
C ALA A 78 -11.40 0.16 1.75
N ALA A 79 -10.85 -1.01 1.41
CA ALA A 79 -11.07 -2.24 2.17
C ALA A 79 -10.53 -2.14 3.61
N ILE A 80 -9.32 -1.60 3.77
CA ILE A 80 -8.69 -1.41 5.09
C ILE A 80 -9.47 -0.39 5.93
N ARG A 81 -9.95 0.70 5.32
CA ARG A 81 -10.78 1.69 6.00
C ARG A 81 -12.08 1.08 6.52
N GLU A 82 -12.73 0.24 5.72
CA GLU A 82 -13.98 -0.43 6.12
C GLU A 82 -13.76 -1.39 7.30
N ALA A 83 -12.59 -2.03 7.36
CA ALA A 83 -12.23 -2.93 8.46
C ALA A 83 -11.80 -2.21 9.76
N ALA A 84 -11.38 -0.95 9.68
CA ALA A 84 -10.88 -0.17 10.81
C ALA A 84 -11.99 0.67 11.48
N LYS A 85 -11.83 0.99 12.77
CA LYS A 85 -12.80 1.82 13.52
C LYS A 85 -12.50 3.31 13.43
N SER A 86 -11.32 3.68 12.94
CA SER A 86 -10.90 5.07 12.77
C SER A 86 -9.83 5.20 11.68
N ASP A 87 -9.64 6.42 11.17
CA ASP A 87 -8.61 6.69 10.16
C ASP A 87 -7.19 6.46 10.70
N GLY A 88 -6.96 6.69 12.00
CA GLY A 88 -5.68 6.38 12.65
C GLY A 88 -5.44 4.87 12.77
N GLU A 89 -6.47 4.09 13.08
CA GLU A 89 -6.38 2.62 13.07
C GLU A 89 -6.17 2.08 11.65
N ALA A 90 -6.85 2.64 10.65
CA ALA A 90 -6.66 2.27 9.24
C ALA A 90 -5.21 2.49 8.79
N TRP A 91 -4.58 3.57 9.25
CA TRP A 91 -3.18 3.87 9.01
C TRP A 91 -2.23 2.81 9.56
N GLU A 92 -2.36 2.47 10.85
CA GLU A 92 -1.53 1.43 11.47
C GLU A 92 -1.80 0.05 10.86
N LEU A 93 -3.06 -0.26 10.58
CA LEU A 93 -3.48 -1.51 9.96
C LEU A 93 -2.90 -1.68 8.56
N PHE A 94 -2.87 -0.61 7.75
CA PHE A 94 -2.23 -0.64 6.43
C PHE A 94 -0.76 -1.07 6.52
N TRP A 95 0.02 -0.44 7.42
CA TRP A 95 1.43 -0.75 7.53
C TRP A 95 1.68 -2.17 8.06
N GLY A 96 0.89 -2.64 9.03
CA GLY A 96 0.98 -4.01 9.51
C GLY A 96 0.70 -5.02 8.40
N LEU A 97 -0.36 -4.81 7.61
CA LEU A 97 -0.70 -5.67 6.48
C LEU A 97 0.35 -5.60 5.36
N ALA A 98 0.94 -4.43 5.11
CA ALA A 98 2.02 -4.27 4.14
C ALA A 98 3.28 -5.04 4.57
N ASP A 99 3.61 -5.04 5.87
CA ASP A 99 4.72 -5.81 6.43
C ASP A 99 4.45 -7.33 6.32
N GLU A 100 3.23 -7.77 6.64
CA GLU A 100 2.81 -9.17 6.45
C GLU A 100 2.89 -9.59 4.98
N PHE A 101 2.37 -8.77 4.07
CA PHE A 101 2.42 -9.02 2.64
C PHE A 101 3.86 -9.13 2.14
N ARG A 102 4.75 -8.21 2.55
CA ARG A 102 6.18 -8.25 2.24
C ARG A 102 6.82 -9.57 2.65
N ALA A 103 6.49 -10.07 3.84
CA ALA A 103 6.97 -11.37 4.31
C ALA A 103 6.46 -12.54 3.45
N THR A 104 5.20 -12.50 2.99
CA THR A 104 4.68 -13.55 2.08
C THR A 104 5.39 -13.54 0.73
N VAL A 105 5.71 -12.37 0.19
CA VAL A 105 6.43 -12.25 -1.09
C VAL A 105 7.86 -12.75 -0.97
N ALA A 106 8.55 -12.46 0.15
CA ALA A 106 9.91 -12.92 0.39
C ALA A 106 10.04 -14.44 0.56
N SER A 107 8.92 -15.13 0.84
CA SER A 107 8.87 -16.59 0.95
C SER A 107 8.59 -17.32 -0.37
N ARG A 108 8.36 -16.59 -1.47
CA ARG A 108 8.14 -17.12 -2.83
C ARG A 108 9.45 -17.26 -3.59
#